data_AF-A0A9D0N840-F1
#
_entry.id   AF-A0A9D0N840-F1
#
_cell.length_a   1.000
_cell.length_b   1.000
_cell.length_c   1.000
_cell.angle_alpha   90.00
_cell.angle_beta   90.00
_cell.angle_gamma   90.00
#
_symmetry.space_group_name_H-M   'P 1'
#
loop_
_entity.id
_entity.type
_entity.pdbx_description
1 polymer ?
#
loop_
_entity_poly.entity_id
_entity_poly.type
_entity_poly.pdbx_seq_one_letter_code
_entity_poly.pdbx_strand_id
1 'polypeptide(L)'
;MKNLFSPKATYALLMLVSILVPASLVFYKLNVLDYPVAGLIPAVAYKVDVNMQVDGHGGDIEMGTYLPISDMRQRIMDEQNASGIFALAVQTDALNRIAQWRAEGVEGRHNVRYSYTVLGKHIKYVIPEGLTIPDSYPASLKQYLLPEEGIQVNDPLIQQTLDQLSLDRNADLLTILTRIHRYLQDDFANKNFSGFTDAITALKLGEASCNGKSRLFLAMARRLNIPTRLVGGVIMQTGSKRTSHQWVEAYVNGHWVPFDTINDHFAEIPANYVTLYYGDLGLFKHTTNINFQYFFKINKRMLPRLEVQDKLSESGFNITNIYSTFERVGISQNLLKILLMIPLGALVVVIFRNVVGIETFGTFLPALIAAAARETGLLWGLLGFTLIIVVSSLVRRLLDWVHLLHSPKMAIMLTTIVVVMLLMTVFGVQYGLFELAHITLFPIAILAITAERFAILEIEQGWRKALLITFNTLVVISMAYAVMDSLFMQSLILAFPELLFVIIALNLWLGKWVGMRVSEFFRFRKLIFGKGNG
;
A
#
# COMPACT_ATOMS: atom_id res chain seq x y z
N MET A 1 -53.67 16.09 -2.71
CA MET A 1 -52.35 15.69 -2.16
C MET A 1 -52.28 14.27 -1.55
N LYS A 2 -53.39 13.51 -1.40
CA LYS A 2 -53.37 12.15 -0.79
C LYS A 2 -52.84 10.99 -1.67
N ASN A 3 -52.50 11.22 -2.94
CA ASN A 3 -52.05 10.16 -3.88
C ASN A 3 -50.53 10.12 -4.14
N LEU A 4 -49.72 11.01 -3.53
CA LEU A 4 -48.26 10.98 -3.70
C LEU A 4 -47.56 9.86 -2.90
N PHE A 5 -48.23 9.24 -1.93
CA PHE A 5 -47.65 8.22 -1.05
C PHE A 5 -48.32 6.84 -1.20
N SER A 6 -48.59 6.40 -2.44
CA SER A 6 -48.91 4.98 -2.63
C SER A 6 -47.63 4.14 -2.52
N PRO A 7 -47.64 2.94 -1.89
CA PRO A 7 -46.44 2.11 -1.75
C PRO A 7 -45.71 1.80 -3.06
N LYS A 8 -46.45 1.77 -4.18
CA LYS A 8 -45.88 1.63 -5.53
C LYS A 8 -45.18 2.91 -6.00
N ALA A 9 -45.79 4.07 -5.80
CA ALA A 9 -45.19 5.36 -6.14
C ALA A 9 -43.96 5.65 -5.28
N THR A 10 -44.00 5.36 -3.97
CA THR A 10 -42.85 5.55 -3.07
C THR A 10 -41.68 4.65 -3.47
N TYR A 11 -41.95 3.40 -3.84
CA TYR A 11 -40.90 2.49 -4.34
C TYR A 11 -40.28 2.97 -5.65
N ALA A 12 -41.11 3.40 -6.62
CA ALA A 12 -40.61 3.91 -7.89
C ALA A 12 -39.77 5.19 -7.70
N LEU A 13 -40.21 6.09 -6.82
CA LEU A 13 -39.47 7.29 -6.46
C LEU A 13 -38.12 6.96 -5.82
N LEU A 14 -38.09 6.05 -4.84
CA LEU A 14 -36.85 5.61 -4.19
C LEU A 14 -35.87 4.99 -5.20
N MET A 15 -36.34 4.10 -6.07
CA MET A 15 -35.51 3.50 -7.13
C MET A 15 -34.94 4.58 -8.07
N LEU A 16 -35.79 5.53 -8.49
CA LEU A 16 -35.41 6.58 -9.43
C LEU A 16 -34.37 7.53 -8.81
N VAL A 17 -34.58 7.95 -7.56
CA VAL A 17 -33.61 8.79 -6.81
C VAL A 17 -32.30 8.04 -6.59
N SER A 18 -32.35 6.78 -6.15
CA SER A 18 -31.16 5.97 -5.87
C SER A 18 -30.32 5.63 -7.11
N ILE A 19 -30.85 5.83 -8.33
CA ILE A 19 -30.11 5.62 -9.59
C ILE A 19 -29.71 6.95 -10.24
N LEU A 20 -30.64 7.92 -10.35
CA LEU A 20 -30.38 9.17 -11.06
C LEU A 20 -29.42 10.09 -10.31
N VAL A 21 -29.52 10.17 -8.98
CA VAL A 21 -28.61 10.99 -8.17
C VAL A 21 -27.16 10.53 -8.33
N PRO A 22 -26.79 9.25 -8.10
CA PRO A 22 -25.41 8.83 -8.30
C PRO A 22 -24.98 8.92 -9.77
N ALA A 23 -25.86 8.62 -10.75
CA ALA A 23 -25.51 8.76 -12.16
C ALA A 23 -25.16 10.22 -12.53
N SER A 24 -25.93 11.18 -12.03
CA SER A 24 -25.68 12.62 -12.25
C SER A 24 -24.37 13.09 -11.60
N LEU A 25 -24.08 12.64 -10.38
CA LEU A 25 -22.83 12.97 -9.66
C LEU A 25 -21.60 12.37 -10.33
N VAL A 26 -21.67 11.11 -10.77
CA VAL A 26 -20.59 10.45 -11.53
C VAL A 26 -20.38 11.17 -12.85
N PHE A 27 -21.46 11.50 -13.58
CA PHE A 27 -21.37 12.23 -14.84
C PHE A 27 -20.74 13.62 -14.66
N TYR A 28 -21.12 14.35 -13.60
CA TYR A 28 -20.53 15.64 -13.26
C TYR A 28 -19.03 15.51 -12.95
N LYS A 29 -18.63 14.53 -12.13
CA LYS A 29 -17.23 14.29 -11.82
C LYS A 29 -16.40 13.98 -13.06
N LEU A 30 -16.90 13.11 -13.95
CA LEU A 30 -16.18 12.69 -15.15
C LEU A 30 -16.02 13.81 -16.19
N ASN A 31 -17.07 14.61 -16.43
CA ASN A 31 -17.08 15.57 -17.54
C ASN A 31 -16.76 17.01 -17.14
N VAL A 32 -16.98 17.39 -15.88
CA VAL A 32 -16.77 18.77 -15.39
C VAL A 32 -15.53 18.88 -14.52
N LEU A 33 -15.25 17.86 -13.69
CA LEU A 33 -14.09 17.85 -12.79
C LEU A 33 -12.88 17.10 -13.40
N ASP A 34 -12.94 16.74 -14.69
CA ASP A 34 -11.92 15.99 -15.42
C ASP A 34 -11.33 14.81 -14.63
N TYR A 35 -12.19 14.05 -13.94
CA TYR A 35 -11.75 12.86 -13.21
C TYR A 35 -11.15 11.86 -14.22
N PRO A 36 -9.83 11.61 -14.22
CA PRO A 36 -9.25 10.70 -15.19
C PRO A 36 -9.75 9.29 -14.86
N VAL A 37 -10.42 8.65 -15.82
CA VAL A 37 -10.84 7.23 -15.72
C VAL A 37 -9.62 6.33 -15.44
N ALA A 38 -8.42 6.76 -15.83
CA ALA A 38 -7.14 6.12 -15.48
C ALA A 38 -6.85 6.05 -13.96
N GLY A 39 -7.56 6.83 -13.13
CA GLY A 39 -7.55 6.74 -11.66
C GLY A 39 -8.33 5.55 -11.10
N LEU A 40 -9.16 4.87 -11.92
CA LEU A 40 -9.79 3.60 -11.56
C LEU A 40 -8.84 2.40 -11.71
N ILE A 41 -7.74 2.58 -12.44
CA ILE A 41 -6.72 1.56 -12.61
C ILE A 41 -5.82 1.61 -11.36
N PRO A 42 -5.68 0.50 -10.61
CA PRO A 42 -4.80 0.45 -9.45
C PRO A 42 -3.37 0.84 -9.85
N ALA A 43 -2.73 1.70 -9.06
CA ALA A 43 -1.33 2.01 -9.21
C ALA A 43 -0.45 0.97 -8.52
N VAL A 44 0.75 0.82 -9.05
CA VAL A 44 1.80 0.02 -8.43
C VAL A 44 2.41 0.84 -7.29
N ALA A 45 2.28 0.33 -6.08
CA ALA A 45 3.00 0.79 -4.91
C ALA A 45 3.94 -0.31 -4.40
N TYR A 46 4.86 0.05 -3.52
CA TYR A 46 5.80 -0.87 -2.91
C TYR A 46 5.75 -0.74 -1.39
N LYS A 47 5.51 -1.85 -0.70
CA LYS A 47 5.79 -1.93 0.74
C LYS A 47 7.26 -2.29 0.92
N VAL A 48 7.97 -1.45 1.64
CA VAL A 48 9.41 -1.56 1.90
C VAL A 48 9.62 -1.78 3.39
N ASP A 49 10.23 -2.90 3.75
CA ASP A 49 10.72 -3.14 5.10
C ASP A 49 12.24 -2.94 5.09
N VAL A 50 12.72 -1.89 5.76
CA VAL A 50 14.14 -1.67 6.06
C VAL A 50 14.47 -2.49 7.29
N ASN A 51 15.24 -3.56 7.12
CA ASN A 51 15.65 -4.44 8.20
C ASN A 51 17.12 -4.20 8.51
N MET A 52 17.41 -3.95 9.77
CA MET A 52 18.75 -3.82 10.32
C MET A 52 18.94 -4.85 11.42
N GLN A 53 20.10 -5.48 11.45
CA GLN A 53 20.50 -6.45 12.45
C GLN A 53 21.81 -6.00 13.07
N VAL A 54 21.86 -6.01 14.40
CA VAL A 54 23.03 -5.66 15.19
C VAL A 54 23.33 -6.74 16.20
N ASP A 55 24.60 -7.08 16.37
CA ASP A 55 25.07 -7.91 17.48
C ASP A 55 25.81 -7.00 18.48
N GLY A 56 25.25 -6.88 19.70
CA GLY A 56 25.76 -6.03 20.76
C GLY A 56 26.67 -6.76 21.75
N HIS A 57 27.62 -5.99 22.31
CA HIS A 57 28.64 -6.46 23.25
C HIS A 57 28.63 -5.69 24.58
N GLY A 58 27.45 -5.24 25.03
CA GLY A 58 27.26 -4.55 26.32
C GLY A 58 27.46 -3.03 26.28
N GLY A 59 27.73 -2.45 25.10
CA GLY A 59 27.87 -1.01 24.90
C GLY A 59 26.63 -0.35 24.28
N ASP A 60 26.67 0.97 24.19
CA ASP A 60 25.63 1.76 23.52
C ASP A 60 25.70 1.58 22.01
N ILE A 61 24.54 1.35 21.40
CA ILE A 61 24.42 1.20 19.94
C ILE A 61 23.54 2.32 19.41
N GLU A 62 24.11 3.07 18.46
CA GLU A 62 23.40 4.01 17.61
C GLU A 62 23.47 3.50 16.17
N MET A 63 22.35 3.54 15.46
CA MET A 63 22.28 3.28 14.03
C MET A 63 21.34 4.30 13.37
N GLY A 64 21.64 4.71 12.15
CA GLY A 64 20.83 5.67 11.43
C GLY A 64 20.81 5.44 9.93
N THR A 65 19.70 5.84 9.31
CA THR A 65 19.51 5.83 7.86
C THR A 65 18.60 6.96 7.41
N TYR A 66 18.49 7.13 6.10
CA TYR A 66 17.64 8.15 5.49
C TYR A 66 16.27 7.56 5.15
N LEU A 67 15.23 8.29 5.52
CA LEU A 67 13.84 7.96 5.20
C LEU A 67 13.37 8.77 4.00
N PRO A 68 12.52 8.20 3.14
CA PRO A 68 11.94 8.94 2.04
C PRO A 68 11.03 10.07 2.55
N ILE A 69 10.97 11.14 1.77
CA ILE A 69 10.07 12.29 1.99
C ILE A 69 8.98 12.25 0.91
N SER A 70 7.75 12.59 1.27
CA SER A 70 6.66 12.77 0.30
C SER A 70 6.85 14.08 -0.47
N ASP A 71 6.84 14.01 -1.79
CA ASP A 71 6.98 15.15 -2.70
C ASP A 71 6.07 14.99 -3.95
N MET A 72 6.27 15.80 -4.99
CA MET A 72 5.48 15.73 -6.23
C MET A 72 5.67 14.41 -7.03
N ARG A 73 6.71 13.63 -6.73
CA ARG A 73 7.10 12.40 -7.44
C ARG A 73 6.79 11.15 -6.62
N GLN A 74 6.93 11.20 -5.30
CA GLN A 74 6.73 10.04 -4.43
C GLN A 74 5.84 10.37 -3.24
N ARG A 75 4.91 9.49 -2.90
CA ARG A 75 4.05 9.59 -1.71
C ARG A 75 4.33 8.45 -0.76
N ILE A 76 4.62 8.78 0.49
CA ILE A 76 4.94 7.84 1.58
C ILE A 76 3.72 7.69 2.50
N MET A 77 3.38 6.45 2.84
CA MET A 77 2.20 6.06 3.60
C MET A 77 2.51 4.87 4.52
N ASP A 78 1.61 4.58 5.46
CA ASP A 78 1.66 3.39 6.34
C ASP A 78 3.01 3.18 7.04
N GLU A 79 3.63 4.27 7.52
CA GLU A 79 4.91 4.20 8.23
C GLU A 79 4.72 3.49 9.58
N GLN A 80 5.53 2.46 9.82
CA GLN A 80 5.48 1.64 11.03
C GLN A 80 6.90 1.37 11.54
N ASN A 81 7.07 1.51 12.85
CA ASN A 81 8.32 1.25 13.53
C ASN A 81 8.21 0.02 14.43
N ALA A 82 9.10 -0.95 14.24
CA ALA A 82 9.24 -2.13 15.07
C ALA A 82 10.71 -2.24 15.53
N SER A 83 11.05 -1.43 16.53
CA SER A 83 12.44 -1.25 17.02
C SER A 83 12.81 -2.08 18.23
N GLY A 84 11.88 -2.81 18.85
CA GLY A 84 12.14 -3.52 20.10
C GLY A 84 12.63 -2.57 21.18
N ILE A 85 13.87 -2.78 21.65
CA ILE A 85 14.52 -1.98 22.70
C ILE A 85 15.09 -0.63 22.20
N PHE A 86 15.16 -0.41 20.88
CA PHE A 86 15.75 0.81 20.33
C PHE A 86 14.75 1.96 20.27
N ALA A 87 15.11 3.11 20.84
CA ALA A 87 14.35 4.34 20.71
C ALA A 87 14.58 4.98 19.34
N LEU A 88 13.51 5.23 18.59
CA LEU A 88 13.55 5.93 17.30
C LEU A 88 13.42 7.44 17.52
N ALA A 89 14.39 8.21 17.00
CA ALA A 89 14.31 9.64 16.79
C ALA A 89 14.35 9.94 15.28
N VAL A 90 13.43 10.78 14.80
CA VAL A 90 13.42 11.24 13.40
C VAL A 90 13.70 12.73 13.39
N GLN A 91 14.75 13.11 12.65
CA GLN A 91 15.16 14.50 12.44
C GLN A 91 15.05 14.83 10.97
N THR A 92 14.88 16.11 10.65
CA THR A 92 14.87 16.58 9.26
C THR A 92 15.91 17.69 9.15
N ASP A 93 16.85 17.54 8.22
CA ASP A 93 17.74 18.63 7.82
C ASP A 93 17.11 19.41 6.64
N ALA A 94 17.85 20.30 5.98
CA ALA A 94 17.30 21.12 4.89
C ALA A 94 16.74 20.30 3.70
N LEU A 95 17.21 19.07 3.47
CA LEU A 95 16.85 18.24 2.30
C LEU A 95 16.46 16.80 2.65
N ASN A 96 16.90 16.29 3.80
CA ASN A 96 16.86 14.88 4.15
C ASN A 96 16.13 14.63 5.46
N ARG A 97 15.44 13.49 5.53
CA ARG A 97 14.81 12.99 6.75
C ARG A 97 15.64 11.83 7.28
N ILE A 98 16.17 11.97 8.49
CA ILE A 98 17.12 11.05 9.10
C ILE A 98 16.42 10.34 10.26
N ALA A 99 16.44 9.01 10.24
CA ALA A 99 16.01 8.18 11.36
C ALA A 99 17.23 7.66 12.10
N GLN A 100 17.23 7.82 13.43
CA GLN A 100 18.25 7.33 14.35
C GLN A 100 17.60 6.43 15.39
N TRP A 101 18.18 5.26 15.60
CA TRP A 101 17.80 4.29 16.61
C TRP A 101 18.93 4.19 17.63
N ARG A 102 18.60 4.39 18.91
CA ARG A 102 19.56 4.32 20.01
C ARG A 102 19.07 3.39 21.12
N ALA A 103 19.97 2.57 21.65
CA ALA A 103 19.77 1.80 22.87
C ALA A 103 21.09 1.73 23.66
N GLU A 104 20.96 1.67 24.98
CA GLU A 104 22.09 1.59 25.92
C GLU A 104 22.29 0.14 26.38
N GLY A 105 23.54 -0.25 26.65
CA GLY A 105 23.86 -1.57 27.22
C GLY A 105 23.37 -2.77 26.40
N VAL A 106 23.48 -2.71 25.07
CA VAL A 106 22.90 -3.73 24.19
C VAL A 106 23.75 -5.00 24.17
N GLU A 107 23.15 -6.13 24.57
CA GLU A 107 23.77 -7.45 24.50
C GLU A 107 23.05 -8.38 23.52
N GLY A 108 23.82 -9.19 22.79
CA GLY A 108 23.29 -10.21 21.90
C GLY A 108 22.72 -9.64 20.58
N ARG A 109 22.01 -10.49 19.84
CA ARG A 109 21.48 -10.16 18.51
C ARG A 109 20.12 -9.48 18.59
N HIS A 110 20.01 -8.31 17.97
CA HIS A 110 18.76 -7.55 17.86
C HIS A 110 18.43 -7.21 16.41
N ASN A 111 17.12 -7.17 16.10
CA ASN A 111 16.61 -6.77 14.80
C ASN A 111 15.76 -5.51 14.95
N VAL A 112 16.03 -4.51 14.12
CA VAL A 112 15.23 -3.28 13.99
C VAL A 112 14.58 -3.31 12.61
N ARG A 113 13.26 -3.08 12.56
CA ARG A 113 12.51 -2.97 11.32
C ARG A 113 11.76 -1.65 11.25
N TYR A 114 11.97 -0.93 10.15
CA TYR A 114 11.15 0.22 9.77
C TYR A 114 10.43 -0.09 8.47
N SER A 115 9.11 0.07 8.43
CA SER A 115 8.30 -0.28 7.27
C SER A 115 7.55 0.94 6.76
N TYR A 116 7.47 1.10 5.45
CA TYR A 116 6.65 2.14 4.81
C TYR A 116 6.12 1.64 3.47
N THR A 117 5.05 2.28 2.98
CA THR A 117 4.52 2.08 1.63
C THR A 117 4.81 3.30 0.79
N VAL A 118 5.37 3.10 -0.40
CA VAL A 118 5.70 4.18 -1.33
C VAL A 118 4.97 3.99 -2.66
N LEU A 119 4.35 5.09 -3.11
CA LEU A 119 3.80 5.23 -4.45
C LEU A 119 4.66 6.23 -5.22
N GLY A 120 5.36 5.78 -6.25
CA GLY A 120 6.18 6.64 -7.10
C GLY A 120 5.52 6.95 -8.43
N LYS A 121 5.89 8.10 -9.00
CA LYS A 121 5.40 8.59 -10.28
C LYS A 121 6.55 8.69 -11.28
N HIS A 122 6.30 8.22 -12.50
CA HIS A 122 7.22 8.39 -13.62
C HIS A 122 7.18 9.83 -14.10
N ILE A 123 8.34 10.45 -14.23
CA ILE A 123 8.49 11.80 -14.74
C ILE A 123 9.56 11.79 -15.83
N LYS A 124 9.24 12.40 -16.97
CA LYS A 124 10.17 12.66 -18.07
C LYS A 124 10.14 14.14 -18.39
N TYR A 125 11.32 14.75 -18.41
CA TYR A 125 11.52 16.14 -18.77
C TYR A 125 11.92 16.23 -20.24
N VAL A 126 11.46 17.29 -20.90
CA VAL A 126 11.92 17.67 -22.24
C VAL A 126 12.81 18.88 -22.07
N ILE A 127 14.09 18.73 -22.35
CA ILE A 127 15.06 19.83 -22.33
C ILE A 127 15.02 20.49 -23.72
N PRO A 128 14.67 21.79 -23.82
CA PRO A 128 14.64 22.47 -25.11
C PRO A 128 16.02 22.55 -25.77
N GLU A 129 16.06 22.45 -27.09
CA GLU A 129 17.26 22.72 -27.89
C GLU A 129 17.65 24.21 -27.80
N GLY A 130 18.96 24.49 -27.84
CA GLY A 130 19.50 25.86 -27.84
C GLY A 130 19.47 26.58 -26.49
N LEU A 131 19.08 25.91 -25.40
CA LEU A 131 19.15 26.48 -24.05
C LEU A 131 20.61 26.68 -23.64
N THR A 132 21.00 27.91 -23.30
CA THR A 132 22.37 28.24 -22.89
C THR A 132 22.57 28.14 -21.37
N ILE A 133 23.82 28.01 -20.93
CA ILE A 133 24.18 28.03 -19.50
C ILE A 133 24.08 29.46 -18.96
N PRO A 134 23.30 29.72 -17.90
CA PRO A 134 23.23 31.03 -17.27
C PRO A 134 24.59 31.58 -16.79
N ASP A 135 24.73 32.91 -16.83
CA ASP A 135 25.94 33.57 -16.32
C ASP A 135 26.05 33.52 -14.80
N SER A 136 24.92 33.54 -14.11
CA SER A 136 24.85 33.52 -12.66
C SER A 136 23.63 32.75 -12.16
N TYR A 137 23.74 32.26 -10.91
CA TYR A 137 22.67 31.55 -10.22
C TYR A 137 22.38 32.20 -8.86
N PRO A 138 21.16 32.04 -8.33
CA PRO A 138 20.83 32.36 -6.94
C PRO A 138 21.81 31.75 -5.93
N ALA A 139 21.98 32.40 -4.78
CA ALA A 139 22.91 31.96 -3.74
C ALA A 139 22.66 30.52 -3.26
N SER A 140 21.39 30.08 -3.25
CA SER A 140 20.99 28.70 -2.90
C SER A 140 21.56 27.63 -3.81
N LEU A 141 21.92 27.97 -5.05
CA LEU A 141 22.46 27.02 -6.03
C LEU A 141 23.98 26.98 -6.07
N LYS A 142 24.66 28.00 -5.53
CA LYS A 142 26.12 28.11 -5.60
C LYS A 142 26.84 26.90 -5.01
N GLN A 143 26.29 26.31 -3.93
CA GLN A 143 26.87 25.11 -3.32
C GLN A 143 26.96 23.92 -4.29
N TYR A 144 26.04 23.80 -5.26
CA TYR A 144 25.99 22.70 -6.22
C TYR A 144 26.94 22.89 -7.42
N LEU A 145 27.78 23.92 -7.38
CA LEU A 145 28.87 24.17 -8.34
C LEU A 145 30.24 23.90 -7.72
N LEU A 146 30.33 23.83 -6.39
CA LEU A 146 31.59 23.70 -5.67
C LEU A 146 32.13 22.26 -5.75
N PRO A 147 33.46 22.05 -5.63
CA PRO A 147 34.03 20.73 -5.45
C PRO A 147 33.66 20.15 -4.08
N GLU A 148 33.60 18.82 -4.02
CA GLU A 148 33.43 18.02 -2.80
C GLU A 148 34.55 16.95 -2.76
N GLU A 149 34.76 16.27 -1.63
CA GLU A 149 35.85 15.29 -1.46
C GLU A 149 35.87 14.24 -2.58
N GLY A 150 34.71 13.70 -2.97
CA GLY A 150 34.56 12.74 -4.06
C GLY A 150 34.32 13.35 -5.46
N ILE A 151 34.24 14.68 -5.57
CA ILE A 151 33.82 15.40 -6.78
C ILE A 151 34.84 16.52 -7.07
N GLN A 152 35.97 16.14 -7.65
CA GLN A 152 37.11 17.02 -7.88
C GLN A 152 36.93 17.88 -9.14
N VAL A 153 36.02 18.85 -9.10
CA VAL A 153 35.66 19.74 -10.23
C VAL A 153 36.86 20.45 -10.87
N ASN A 154 37.86 20.83 -10.06
CA ASN A 154 39.01 21.63 -10.50
C ASN A 154 40.23 20.79 -10.93
N ASP A 155 40.11 19.47 -10.96
CA ASP A 155 41.21 18.61 -11.41
C ASP A 155 41.49 18.82 -12.92
N PRO A 156 42.77 18.98 -13.34
CA PRO A 156 43.12 19.17 -14.75
C PRO A 156 42.60 18.08 -15.68
N LEU A 157 42.47 16.83 -15.20
CA LEU A 157 42.00 15.71 -16.00
C LEU A 157 40.53 15.87 -16.41
N ILE A 158 39.72 16.54 -15.58
CA ILE A 158 38.33 16.86 -15.92
C ILE A 158 38.30 17.83 -17.11
N GLN A 159 39.09 18.91 -17.06
CA GLN A 159 39.17 19.87 -18.17
C GLN A 159 39.66 19.19 -19.45
N GLN A 160 40.73 18.39 -19.36
CA GLN A 160 41.27 17.67 -20.51
C GLN A 160 40.22 16.73 -21.15
N THR A 161 39.41 16.06 -20.33
CA THR A 161 38.33 15.19 -20.81
C THR A 161 37.23 15.99 -21.50
N LEU A 162 36.83 17.13 -20.93
CA LEU A 162 35.85 18.02 -21.56
C LEU A 162 36.35 18.55 -22.92
N ASP A 163 37.62 18.93 -23.00
CA ASP A 163 38.25 19.37 -24.26
C ASP A 163 38.26 18.24 -25.31
N GLN A 164 38.58 17.00 -24.90
CA GLN A 164 38.50 15.82 -25.78
C GLN A 164 37.09 15.57 -26.30
N LEU A 165 36.07 15.78 -25.47
CA LEU A 165 34.66 15.68 -25.87
C LEU A 165 34.16 16.89 -26.65
N SER A 166 35.03 17.88 -26.92
CA SER A 166 34.70 19.16 -27.55
C SER A 166 33.53 19.85 -26.85
N LEU A 167 33.55 19.85 -25.51
CA LEU A 167 32.54 20.45 -24.65
C LEU A 167 33.12 21.70 -23.98
N ASP A 168 32.46 22.83 -24.22
CA ASP A 168 32.74 24.09 -23.53
C ASP A 168 31.43 24.71 -22.99
N ARG A 169 31.54 25.89 -22.38
CA ARG A 169 30.40 26.61 -21.82
C ARG A 169 29.49 27.25 -22.89
N ASN A 170 29.95 27.34 -24.14
CA ASN A 170 29.20 27.98 -25.23
C ASN A 170 28.25 27.00 -25.91
N ALA A 171 28.47 25.69 -25.76
CA ALA A 171 27.56 24.66 -26.21
C ALA A 171 26.20 24.75 -25.48
N ASP A 172 25.13 24.32 -26.16
CA ASP A 172 23.81 24.25 -25.54
C ASP A 172 23.75 23.15 -24.47
N LEU A 173 22.90 23.38 -23.47
CA LEU A 173 22.79 22.55 -22.27
C LEU A 173 22.37 21.12 -22.59
N LEU A 174 21.50 20.92 -23.59
CA LEU A 174 21.08 19.60 -24.04
C LEU A 174 22.28 18.84 -24.60
N THR A 175 23.04 19.45 -25.52
CA THR A 175 24.26 18.85 -26.08
C THR A 175 25.26 18.47 -25.00
N ILE A 176 25.51 19.35 -24.02
CA ILE A 176 26.44 19.09 -22.92
C ILE A 176 25.98 17.88 -22.10
N LEU A 177 24.74 17.91 -21.60
CA LEU A 177 24.21 16.84 -20.75
C LEU A 177 24.12 15.51 -21.51
N THR A 178 23.75 15.53 -22.80
CA THR A 178 23.70 14.35 -23.66
C THR A 178 25.08 13.75 -23.86
N ARG A 179 26.10 14.55 -24.20
CA ARG A 179 27.46 14.03 -24.39
C ARG A 179 28.08 13.50 -23.10
N ILE A 180 27.90 14.19 -21.97
CA ILE A 180 28.36 13.69 -20.66
C ILE A 180 27.67 12.36 -20.34
N HIS A 181 26.35 12.27 -20.53
CA HIS A 181 25.59 11.05 -20.28
C HIS A 181 26.08 9.90 -21.16
N ARG A 182 26.18 10.11 -22.49
CA ARG A 182 26.63 9.07 -23.43
C ARG A 182 28.06 8.64 -23.14
N TYR A 183 28.98 9.57 -22.92
CA TYR A 183 30.37 9.25 -22.55
C TYR A 183 30.42 8.31 -21.34
N LEU A 184 29.66 8.60 -20.28
CA LEU A 184 29.63 7.75 -19.09
C LEU A 184 28.85 6.44 -19.25
N GLN A 185 27.88 6.37 -20.16
CA GLN A 185 27.05 5.20 -20.35
C GLN A 185 27.65 4.22 -21.37
N ASP A 186 28.23 4.72 -22.45
CA ASP A 186 28.78 3.96 -23.58
C ASP A 186 30.26 3.58 -23.36
N ASP A 187 31.09 4.51 -22.86
CA ASP A 187 32.55 4.30 -22.82
C ASP A 187 33.05 3.72 -21.50
N PHE A 188 32.20 3.63 -20.47
CA PHE A 188 32.59 3.13 -19.14
C PHE A 188 31.90 1.81 -18.80
N ALA A 189 32.65 0.82 -18.33
CA ALA A 189 32.07 -0.43 -17.86
C ALA A 189 31.32 -0.26 -16.52
N ASN A 190 30.15 -0.89 -16.41
CA ASN A 190 29.40 -0.97 -15.16
C ASN A 190 30.00 -2.07 -14.27
N LYS A 191 30.64 -1.69 -13.15
CA LYS A 191 31.19 -2.66 -12.19
C LYS A 191 30.73 -2.39 -10.77
N ASN A 192 30.50 -3.48 -10.04
CA ASN A 192 30.19 -3.43 -8.61
C ASN A 192 31.49 -3.24 -7.82
N PHE A 193 31.75 -2.01 -7.39
CA PHE A 193 32.84 -1.70 -6.47
C PHE A 193 32.32 -1.68 -5.03
N SER A 194 32.97 -2.44 -4.15
CA SER A 194 32.80 -2.31 -2.71
C SER A 194 33.72 -1.20 -2.20
N GLY A 195 33.21 0.01 -2.00
CA GLY A 195 33.98 1.11 -1.42
C GLY A 195 33.67 2.47 -2.03
N PHE A 196 34.46 3.46 -1.61
CA PHE A 196 34.38 4.82 -2.11
C PHE A 196 35.19 4.95 -3.40
N THR A 197 34.53 5.29 -4.50
CA THR A 197 35.17 5.61 -5.80
C THR A 197 34.86 7.07 -6.14
N ASP A 198 35.86 7.94 -6.11
CA ASP A 198 35.70 9.35 -6.48
C ASP A 198 35.68 9.58 -8.01
N ALA A 199 35.40 10.82 -8.43
CA ALA A 199 35.30 11.19 -9.84
C ALA A 199 36.57 10.89 -10.65
N ILE A 200 37.75 11.21 -10.10
CA ILE A 200 39.03 11.04 -10.79
C ILE A 200 39.43 9.56 -10.89
N THR A 201 39.15 8.79 -9.84
CA THR A 201 39.36 7.35 -9.84
C THR A 201 38.47 6.69 -10.88
N ALA A 202 37.18 7.05 -10.93
CA ALA A 202 36.27 6.56 -11.96
C ALA A 202 36.82 6.88 -13.37
N LEU A 203 37.24 8.14 -13.60
CA LEU A 203 37.78 8.60 -14.88
C LEU A 203 39.04 7.84 -15.31
N LYS A 204 39.98 7.62 -14.39
CA LYS A 204 41.23 6.89 -14.68
C LYS A 204 41.01 5.41 -14.95
N LEU A 205 40.04 4.79 -14.28
CA LEU A 205 39.75 3.37 -14.43
C LEU A 205 38.94 3.06 -15.70
N GLY A 206 38.10 3.99 -16.18
CA GLY A 206 37.14 3.71 -17.25
C GLY A 206 36.03 2.74 -16.82
N GLU A 207 35.90 2.48 -15.52
CA GLU A 207 34.90 1.59 -14.94
C GLU A 207 34.51 2.05 -13.54
N ALA A 208 33.22 2.02 -13.23
CA ALA A 208 32.70 2.46 -11.93
C ALA A 208 31.30 1.89 -11.63
N SER A 209 30.92 1.94 -10.35
CA SER A 209 29.54 1.71 -9.91
C SER A 209 28.69 2.97 -10.12
N CYS A 210 27.39 2.89 -9.81
CA CYS A 210 26.46 4.03 -9.90
C CYS A 210 27.01 5.29 -9.20
N ASN A 211 27.67 5.14 -8.06
CA ASN A 211 28.22 6.25 -7.30
C ASN A 211 29.41 6.91 -8.03
N GLY A 212 30.41 6.14 -8.44
CA GLY A 212 31.59 6.69 -9.13
C GLY A 212 31.24 7.39 -10.45
N LYS A 213 30.35 6.78 -11.27
CA LYS A 213 29.86 7.43 -12.49
C LYS A 213 29.09 8.72 -12.20
N SER A 214 28.24 8.72 -11.18
CA SER A 214 27.49 9.91 -10.79
C SER A 214 28.41 11.04 -10.33
N ARG A 215 29.42 10.75 -9.49
CA ARG A 215 30.42 11.75 -9.05
C ARG A 215 31.19 12.36 -10.22
N LEU A 216 31.59 11.53 -11.19
CA LEU A 216 32.27 12.00 -12.39
C LEU A 216 31.35 12.86 -13.28
N PHE A 217 30.08 12.49 -13.43
CA PHE A 217 29.07 13.32 -14.10
C PHE A 217 29.00 14.71 -13.46
N LEU A 218 28.89 14.77 -12.13
CA LEU A 218 28.85 16.04 -11.39
C LEU A 218 30.13 16.84 -11.60
N ALA A 219 31.30 16.22 -11.54
CA ALA A 219 32.58 16.92 -11.72
C ALA A 219 32.65 17.61 -13.10
N MET A 220 32.28 16.90 -14.16
CA MET A 220 32.22 17.42 -15.54
C MET A 220 31.17 18.53 -15.70
N ALA A 221 29.96 18.32 -15.20
CA ALA A 221 28.87 19.30 -15.33
C ALA A 221 29.14 20.59 -14.52
N ARG A 222 29.63 20.47 -13.28
CA ARG A 222 30.00 21.62 -12.44
C ARG A 222 31.14 22.42 -13.04
N ARG A 223 32.10 21.76 -13.71
CA ARG A 223 33.21 22.42 -14.40
C ARG A 223 32.73 23.31 -15.54
N LEU A 224 31.59 22.97 -16.17
CA LEU A 224 30.91 23.77 -17.17
C LEU A 224 29.89 24.77 -16.59
N ASN A 225 29.90 25.02 -15.28
CA ASN A 225 28.97 25.91 -14.57
C ASN A 225 27.50 25.44 -14.60
N ILE A 226 27.26 24.13 -14.56
CA ILE A 226 25.93 23.53 -14.44
C ILE A 226 25.77 23.03 -12.99
N PRO A 227 24.83 23.58 -12.19
CA PRO A 227 24.59 23.11 -10.83
C PRO A 227 24.05 21.69 -10.85
N THR A 228 24.71 20.79 -10.13
CA THR A 228 24.32 19.37 -10.06
C THR A 228 24.41 18.83 -8.65
N ARG A 229 23.53 17.89 -8.30
CA ARG A 229 23.51 17.21 -7.00
C ARG A 229 23.36 15.71 -7.14
N LEU A 230 23.86 14.99 -6.14
CA LEU A 230 23.65 13.54 -6.01
C LEU A 230 22.32 13.26 -5.33
N VAL A 231 21.68 12.19 -5.78
CA VAL A 231 20.47 11.65 -5.17
C VAL A 231 20.71 10.18 -4.86
N GLY A 232 20.54 9.81 -3.60
CA GLY A 232 20.64 8.45 -3.12
C GLY A 232 19.27 7.85 -2.86
N GLY A 233 19.08 6.61 -3.28
CA GLY A 233 17.78 5.97 -3.21
C GLY A 233 17.79 4.47 -3.44
N VAL A 234 16.62 3.94 -3.75
CA VAL A 234 16.40 2.51 -3.95
C VAL A 234 15.53 2.30 -5.19
N ILE A 235 16.01 1.48 -6.14
CA ILE A 235 15.18 0.97 -7.23
C ILE A 235 14.28 -0.14 -6.69
N MET A 236 12.98 0.07 -6.72
CA MET A 236 11.98 -0.84 -6.19
C MET A 236 11.81 -2.06 -7.10
N GLN A 237 12.28 -3.20 -6.61
CA GLN A 237 12.16 -4.51 -7.22
C GLN A 237 11.76 -5.51 -6.14
N THR A 238 10.78 -6.36 -6.44
CA THR A 238 10.26 -7.32 -5.45
C THR A 238 11.35 -8.32 -5.05
N GLY A 239 11.49 -8.55 -3.75
CA GLY A 239 12.49 -9.44 -3.19
C GLY A 239 13.27 -8.80 -2.03
N SER A 240 14.33 -9.47 -1.61
CA SER A 240 15.27 -8.98 -0.60
C SER A 240 16.56 -8.53 -1.27
N LYS A 241 17.05 -7.33 -0.96
CA LYS A 241 18.31 -6.82 -1.51
C LYS A 241 19.06 -5.94 -0.51
N ARG A 242 20.37 -5.81 -0.71
CA ARG A 242 21.25 -4.90 0.05
C ARG A 242 21.66 -3.66 -0.72
N THR A 243 21.39 -3.63 -2.03
CA THR A 243 21.88 -2.58 -2.91
C THR A 243 20.94 -1.38 -2.92
N SER A 244 21.53 -0.21 -2.68
CA SER A 244 20.97 1.09 -3.02
C SER A 244 21.34 1.47 -4.45
N HIS A 245 20.85 2.62 -4.89
CA HIS A 245 21.19 3.22 -6.17
C HIS A 245 21.45 4.70 -5.99
N GLN A 246 22.29 5.27 -6.84
CA GLN A 246 22.63 6.68 -6.82
C GLN A 246 22.60 7.22 -8.25
N TRP A 247 21.99 8.39 -8.41
CA TRP A 247 21.87 9.07 -9.69
C TRP A 247 22.10 10.57 -9.51
N VAL A 248 22.00 11.31 -10.61
CA VAL A 248 22.32 12.73 -10.69
C VAL A 248 21.07 13.55 -10.93
N GLU A 249 21.00 14.74 -10.37
CA GLU A 249 20.08 15.78 -10.82
C GLU A 249 20.86 17.03 -11.25
N ALA A 250 20.58 17.55 -12.44
CA ALA A 250 21.11 18.82 -12.94
C ALA A 250 20.04 19.90 -12.92
N TYR A 251 20.42 21.12 -12.53
CA TYR A 251 19.50 22.24 -12.51
C TYR A 251 19.35 22.84 -13.91
N VAL A 252 18.14 22.71 -14.49
CA VAL A 252 17.79 23.18 -15.83
C VAL A 252 16.56 24.07 -15.73
N ASN A 253 16.72 25.36 -16.01
CA ASN A 253 15.64 26.35 -16.11
C ASN A 253 14.55 26.26 -15.02
N GLY A 254 14.94 26.27 -13.74
CA GLY A 254 14.00 26.20 -12.63
C GLY A 254 13.77 24.80 -12.05
N HIS A 255 14.21 23.75 -12.73
CA HIS A 255 13.90 22.36 -12.39
C HIS A 255 15.15 21.52 -12.13
N TRP A 256 15.07 20.60 -11.17
CA TRP A 256 16.07 19.55 -10.99
C TRP A 256 15.73 18.36 -11.90
N VAL A 257 16.52 18.18 -12.95
CA VAL A 257 16.31 17.17 -14.00
C VAL A 257 17.19 15.95 -13.73
N PRO A 258 16.63 14.73 -13.63
CA PRO A 258 17.36 13.53 -13.25
C PRO A 258 18.08 12.86 -14.42
N PHE A 259 19.24 12.26 -14.13
CA PHE A 259 20.05 11.48 -15.06
C PHE A 259 20.62 10.24 -14.36
N ASP A 260 20.43 9.08 -14.95
CA ASP A 260 21.03 7.81 -14.52
C ASP A 260 21.76 7.16 -15.69
N THR A 261 23.09 7.15 -15.63
CA THR A 261 23.95 6.58 -16.66
C THR A 261 24.09 5.07 -16.56
N ILE A 262 23.67 4.44 -15.45
CA ILE A 262 23.74 2.98 -15.29
C ILE A 262 22.57 2.31 -16.01
N ASN A 263 21.38 2.87 -15.87
CA ASN A 263 20.14 2.32 -16.43
C ASN A 263 19.62 3.10 -17.65
N ASP A 264 20.46 4.00 -18.19
CA ASP A 264 20.18 4.77 -19.40
C ASP A 264 18.91 5.65 -19.32
N HIS A 265 18.71 6.31 -18.18
CA HIS A 265 17.61 7.27 -18.02
C HIS A 265 18.12 8.69 -18.20
N PHE A 266 17.82 9.28 -19.36
CA PHE A 266 18.15 10.66 -19.70
C PHE A 266 16.95 11.58 -19.46
N ALA A 267 17.11 12.58 -18.58
CA ALA A 267 16.05 13.52 -18.22
C ALA A 267 14.76 12.81 -17.76
N GLU A 268 14.90 11.62 -17.17
CA GLU A 268 13.81 10.70 -16.90
C GLU A 268 14.05 10.00 -15.57
N ILE A 269 12.98 9.78 -14.81
CA ILE A 269 13.04 8.99 -13.59
C ILE A 269 11.82 8.06 -13.50
N PRO A 270 12.03 6.73 -13.56
CA PRO A 270 10.95 5.75 -13.45
C PRO A 270 10.18 5.79 -12.12
N ALA A 271 8.92 5.37 -12.15
CA ALA A 271 8.04 5.31 -10.98
C ALA A 271 8.55 4.39 -9.86
N ASN A 272 9.41 3.42 -10.17
CA ASN A 272 9.99 2.51 -9.20
C ASN A 272 11.29 3.03 -8.57
N TYR A 273 11.79 4.21 -8.93
CA TYR A 273 12.95 4.81 -8.26
C TYR A 273 12.44 5.59 -7.06
N VAL A 274 12.98 5.37 -5.86
CA VAL A 274 12.56 6.11 -4.66
C VAL A 274 13.75 6.82 -4.05
N THR A 275 13.58 8.11 -3.82
CA THR A 275 14.59 9.00 -3.24
C THR A 275 14.57 8.83 -1.73
N LEU A 276 15.74 8.60 -1.14
CA LEU A 276 15.93 8.57 0.31
C LEU A 276 16.67 9.80 0.80
N TYR A 277 17.67 10.28 0.05
CA TYR A 277 18.49 11.41 0.43
C TYR A 277 19.11 12.15 -0.76
N TYR A 278 19.63 13.33 -0.49
CA TYR A 278 20.38 14.21 -1.38
C TYR A 278 21.79 14.45 -0.82
N GLY A 279 22.78 14.49 -1.71
CA GLY A 279 24.19 14.71 -1.39
C GLY A 279 25.05 13.43 -1.43
N ASP A 280 26.36 13.60 -1.29
CA ASP A 280 27.32 12.49 -1.27
C ASP A 280 27.43 11.84 0.12
N LEU A 281 26.38 11.09 0.50
CA LEU A 281 26.21 10.55 1.85
C LEU A 281 26.19 9.01 1.84
N GLY A 282 26.70 8.40 2.91
CA GLY A 282 26.56 6.97 3.15
C GLY A 282 25.17 6.63 3.71
N LEU A 283 24.49 5.67 3.09
CA LEU A 283 23.08 5.33 3.41
C LEU A 283 22.83 4.90 4.86
N PHE A 284 23.80 4.25 5.49
CA PHE A 284 23.73 3.83 6.89
C PHE A 284 24.92 4.37 7.67
N LYS A 285 24.65 4.83 8.89
CA LYS A 285 25.65 5.15 9.91
C LYS A 285 25.38 4.26 11.11
N HIS A 286 26.42 3.76 11.77
CA HIS A 286 26.26 2.95 12.97
C HIS A 286 27.48 3.07 13.88
N THR A 287 27.33 2.70 15.15
CA THR A 287 28.45 2.57 16.09
C THR A 287 29.52 1.66 15.50
N THR A 288 30.78 2.04 15.63
CA THR A 288 31.92 1.23 15.17
C THR A 288 32.08 -0.06 15.98
N ASN A 289 32.78 -1.06 15.45
CA ASN A 289 33.11 -2.31 16.15
C ASN A 289 31.92 -3.19 16.55
N ILE A 290 30.79 -3.08 15.85
CA ILE A 290 29.65 -4.00 15.97
C ILE A 290 29.42 -4.72 14.64
N ASN A 291 28.87 -5.94 14.69
CA ASN A 291 28.37 -6.57 13.48
C ASN A 291 27.05 -5.90 13.08
N PHE A 292 27.07 -5.14 12.00
CA PHE A 292 25.90 -4.46 11.43
C PHE A 292 25.57 -5.04 10.07
N GLN A 293 24.33 -5.49 9.90
CA GLN A 293 23.81 -5.98 8.64
C GLN A 293 22.49 -5.33 8.32
N TYR A 294 22.26 -5.00 7.05
CA TYR A 294 20.97 -4.48 6.61
C TYR A 294 20.50 -5.17 5.34
N PHE A 295 19.20 -5.09 5.08
CA PHE A 295 18.60 -5.39 3.79
C PHE A 295 17.23 -4.72 3.67
N PHE A 296 16.83 -4.45 2.44
CA PHE A 296 15.47 -4.05 2.07
C PHE A 296 14.68 -5.29 1.68
N LYS A 297 13.50 -5.47 2.26
CA LYS A 297 12.50 -6.42 1.77
C LYS A 297 11.38 -5.63 1.09
N ILE A 298 11.22 -5.82 -0.21
CA ILE A 298 10.32 -5.01 -1.03
C ILE A 298 9.23 -5.93 -1.59
N ASN A 299 7.97 -5.55 -1.35
CA ASN A 299 6.80 -6.26 -1.85
C ASN A 299 5.96 -5.31 -2.71
N LYS A 300 5.68 -5.71 -3.95
CA LYS A 300 4.77 -4.97 -4.83
C LYS A 300 3.34 -5.09 -4.31
N ARG A 301 2.64 -3.97 -4.21
CA ARG A 301 1.22 -3.90 -3.85
C ARG A 301 0.49 -3.06 -4.89
N MET A 302 -0.68 -3.51 -5.30
CA MET A 302 -1.56 -2.69 -6.11
C MET A 302 -2.44 -1.88 -5.16
N LEU A 303 -2.41 -0.56 -5.29
CA LEU A 303 -3.25 0.34 -4.50
C LEU A 303 -4.20 1.07 -5.44
N PRO A 304 -5.47 1.27 -5.05
CA PRO A 304 -6.33 2.22 -5.74
C PRO A 304 -5.65 3.58 -5.89
N ARG A 305 -5.69 4.19 -7.08
CA ARG A 305 -5.09 5.51 -7.32
C ARG A 305 -5.90 6.57 -6.60
N LEU A 306 -5.33 7.14 -5.54
CA LEU A 306 -5.91 8.27 -4.81
C LEU A 306 -5.49 9.64 -5.38
N GLU A 307 -4.56 9.65 -6.35
CA GLU A 307 -3.91 10.84 -6.95
C GLU A 307 -4.85 11.85 -7.62
N VAL A 308 -6.12 11.50 -7.83
CA VAL A 308 -7.09 12.44 -8.42
C VAL A 308 -7.46 13.56 -7.43
N GLN A 309 -7.28 13.38 -6.13
CA GLN A 309 -7.72 14.34 -5.10
C GLN A 309 -6.72 15.44 -4.75
N ASP A 310 -5.41 15.23 -4.94
CA ASP A 310 -4.39 16.24 -4.59
C ASP A 310 -4.47 17.48 -5.52
N LYS A 311 -5.04 17.34 -6.73
CA LYS A 311 -5.37 18.46 -7.63
C LYS A 311 -6.72 19.13 -7.34
N LEU A 312 -7.60 18.50 -6.56
CA LEU A 312 -8.98 18.94 -6.35
C LEU A 312 -9.23 19.57 -4.97
N SER A 313 -8.24 19.50 -4.06
CA SER A 313 -8.27 20.09 -2.71
C SER A 313 -8.37 21.61 -2.70
N GLU A 314 -8.09 22.28 -3.82
CA GLU A 314 -8.21 23.75 -3.98
C GLU A 314 -9.59 24.23 -4.45
N SER A 315 -10.50 23.34 -4.85
CA SER A 315 -11.84 23.75 -5.35
C SER A 315 -12.90 23.76 -4.24
N GLY A 316 -13.46 24.93 -3.93
CA GLY A 316 -14.41 25.17 -2.83
C GLY A 316 -15.79 24.50 -2.93
N PHE A 317 -16.07 23.69 -3.96
CA PHE A 317 -17.37 23.05 -4.20
C PHE A 317 -17.40 21.53 -3.94
N ASN A 318 -16.38 20.98 -3.28
CA ASN A 318 -16.26 19.53 -3.09
C ASN A 318 -16.95 19.04 -1.80
N ILE A 319 -18.29 19.10 -1.76
CA ILE A 319 -19.16 18.69 -0.63
C ILE A 319 -18.95 17.21 -0.23
N THR A 320 -18.30 16.39 -1.08
CA THR A 320 -18.07 14.96 -0.85
C THR A 320 -16.60 14.58 -0.64
N ASN A 321 -15.74 15.50 -0.17
CA ASN A 321 -14.34 15.16 0.14
C ASN A 321 -14.21 14.39 1.47
N ILE A 322 -14.96 13.28 1.59
CA ILE A 322 -15.01 12.38 2.74
C ILE A 322 -13.59 11.96 3.15
N TYR A 323 -12.70 11.72 2.18
CA TYR A 323 -11.30 11.36 2.43
C TYR A 323 -10.52 12.43 3.18
N SER A 324 -10.53 13.68 2.70
CA SER A 324 -9.83 14.78 3.37
C SER A 324 -10.34 15.01 4.79
N THR A 325 -11.64 14.79 5.02
CA THR A 325 -12.25 14.90 6.35
C THR A 325 -11.81 13.75 7.26
N PHE A 326 -11.75 12.52 6.74
CA PHE A 326 -11.28 11.36 7.50
C PHE A 326 -9.79 11.45 7.84
N GLU A 327 -8.97 11.98 6.92
CA GLU A 327 -7.54 12.22 7.14
C GLU A 327 -7.31 13.29 8.21
N ARG A 328 -8.10 14.38 8.21
CA ARG A 328 -8.06 15.41 9.26
C ARG A 328 -8.42 14.87 10.65
N VAL A 329 -9.26 13.84 10.73
CA VAL A 329 -9.68 13.20 12.00
C VAL A 329 -8.74 12.05 12.40
N GLY A 330 -7.71 11.75 11.60
CA GLY A 330 -6.75 10.69 11.88
C GLY A 330 -7.30 9.27 11.70
N ILE A 331 -8.40 9.10 10.96
CA ILE A 331 -8.95 7.77 10.68
C ILE A 331 -8.13 7.11 9.57
N SER A 332 -7.72 5.85 9.79
CA SER A 332 -6.92 5.12 8.80
C SER A 332 -7.69 4.93 7.49
N GLN A 333 -7.00 5.10 6.35
CA GLN A 333 -7.61 4.91 5.04
C GLN A 333 -8.09 3.47 4.81
N ASN A 334 -7.46 2.50 5.47
CA ASN A 334 -7.88 1.09 5.41
C ASN A 334 -9.24 0.87 6.11
N LEU A 335 -9.51 1.56 7.21
CA LEU A 335 -10.82 1.50 7.86
C LEU A 335 -11.90 2.09 6.95
N LEU A 336 -11.65 3.23 6.30
CA LEU A 336 -12.59 3.82 5.34
C LEU A 336 -12.86 2.86 4.17
N LYS A 337 -11.81 2.23 3.62
CA LYS A 337 -11.94 1.18 2.60
C LYS A 337 -12.82 0.03 3.09
N ILE A 338 -12.73 -0.39 4.35
CA ILE A 338 -13.53 -1.49 4.87
C ILE A 338 -14.99 -1.08 5.03
N LEU A 339 -15.23 0.08 5.64
CA LEU A 339 -16.57 0.61 5.87
C LEU A 339 -17.37 0.74 4.56
N LEU A 340 -16.74 1.27 3.51
CA LEU A 340 -17.39 1.44 2.20
C LEU A 340 -17.66 0.11 1.48
N MET A 341 -16.91 -0.96 1.79
CA MET A 341 -17.11 -2.27 1.14
C MET A 341 -18.18 -3.14 1.83
N ILE A 342 -18.48 -2.92 3.12
CA ILE A 342 -19.47 -3.72 3.87
C ILE A 342 -20.84 -3.78 3.18
N PRO A 343 -21.43 -2.67 2.66
CA PRO A 343 -22.70 -2.71 1.95
C PRO A 343 -22.67 -3.61 0.70
N LEU A 344 -21.52 -3.68 0.02
CA LEU A 344 -21.34 -4.57 -1.13
C LEU A 344 -21.28 -6.04 -0.69
N GLY A 345 -20.58 -6.34 0.41
CA GLY A 345 -20.61 -7.66 1.04
C GLY A 345 -22.04 -8.07 1.42
N ALA A 346 -22.83 -7.17 2.00
CA ALA A 346 -24.23 -7.42 2.34
C ALA A 346 -25.08 -7.70 1.09
N LEU A 347 -24.87 -6.96 0.00
CA LEU A 347 -25.55 -7.22 -1.28
C LEU A 347 -25.28 -8.64 -1.78
N VAL A 348 -24.03 -9.11 -1.70
CA VAL A 348 -23.67 -10.50 -2.06
C VAL A 348 -24.48 -11.50 -1.23
N VAL A 349 -24.56 -11.29 0.10
CA VAL A 349 -25.36 -12.16 0.97
C VAL A 349 -26.84 -12.18 0.57
N VAL A 350 -27.42 -11.01 0.25
CA VAL A 350 -28.81 -10.91 -0.19
C VAL A 350 -29.04 -11.65 -1.51
N ILE A 351 -28.09 -11.59 -2.47
CA ILE A 351 -28.17 -12.34 -3.73
C ILE A 351 -28.17 -13.85 -3.45
N PHE A 352 -27.25 -14.34 -2.61
CA PHE A 352 -27.20 -15.76 -2.25
C PHE A 352 -28.46 -16.24 -1.54
N ARG A 353 -29.05 -15.40 -0.70
CA ARG A 353 -30.27 -15.74 0.04
C ARG A 353 -31.53 -15.69 -0.85
N ASN A 354 -31.71 -14.64 -1.64
CA ASN A 354 -32.95 -14.38 -2.36
C ASN A 354 -32.97 -15.03 -3.75
N VAL A 355 -31.84 -15.01 -4.46
CA VAL A 355 -31.73 -15.53 -5.85
C VAL A 355 -31.24 -16.96 -5.85
N VAL A 356 -30.15 -17.26 -5.15
CA VAL A 356 -29.59 -18.62 -5.13
C VAL A 356 -30.40 -19.54 -4.21
N GLY A 357 -30.84 -19.03 -3.05
CA GLY A 357 -31.64 -19.77 -2.08
C GLY A 357 -30.80 -20.61 -1.12
N ILE A 358 -29.63 -20.11 -0.71
CA ILE A 358 -28.75 -20.77 0.26
C ILE A 358 -29.06 -20.27 1.68
N GLU A 359 -29.21 -21.19 2.64
CA GLU A 359 -29.38 -20.87 4.06
C GLU A 359 -28.02 -20.63 4.74
N THR A 360 -27.88 -19.46 5.38
CA THR A 360 -26.67 -19.03 6.11
C THR A 360 -27.01 -18.61 7.54
N PHE A 361 -25.98 -18.38 8.38
CA PHE A 361 -26.16 -17.79 9.71
C PHE A 361 -26.66 -16.35 9.63
N GLY A 362 -27.97 -16.16 9.63
CA GLY A 362 -28.59 -14.84 9.53
C GLY A 362 -28.41 -14.16 8.17
N THR A 363 -28.83 -12.91 8.08
CA THR A 363 -28.77 -12.06 6.87
C THR A 363 -27.49 -11.22 6.79
N PHE A 364 -26.84 -10.93 7.92
CA PHE A 364 -25.72 -9.98 7.99
C PHE A 364 -24.39 -10.61 8.44
N LEU A 365 -24.42 -11.68 9.22
CA LEU A 365 -23.18 -12.24 9.79
C LEU A 365 -22.17 -12.68 8.72
N PRO A 366 -22.55 -13.32 7.59
CA PRO A 366 -21.56 -13.72 6.58
C PRO A 366 -20.80 -12.51 6.01
N ALA A 367 -21.47 -11.38 5.80
CA ALA A 367 -20.83 -10.15 5.33
C ALA A 367 -19.89 -9.55 6.37
N LEU A 368 -20.29 -9.56 7.65
CA LEU A 368 -19.47 -9.06 8.76
C LEU A 368 -18.24 -9.94 9.01
N ILE A 369 -18.38 -11.26 8.91
CA ILE A 369 -17.27 -12.22 9.02
C ILE A 369 -16.31 -12.03 7.83
N ALA A 370 -16.84 -11.86 6.62
CA ALA A 370 -16.02 -11.58 5.44
C ALA A 370 -15.27 -10.25 5.54
N ALA A 371 -15.88 -9.22 6.13
CA ALA A 371 -15.23 -7.94 6.40
C ALA A 371 -14.10 -8.10 7.43
N ALA A 372 -14.28 -8.88 8.49
CA ALA A 372 -13.23 -9.20 9.45
C ALA A 372 -12.09 -10.03 8.83
N ALA A 373 -12.42 -11.00 7.96
CA ALA A 373 -11.43 -11.80 7.24
C ALA A 373 -10.56 -10.95 6.29
N ARG A 374 -10.99 -9.74 5.91
CA ARG A 374 -10.21 -8.82 5.07
C ARG A 374 -8.94 -8.32 5.77
N GLU A 375 -8.95 -8.20 7.08
CA GLU A 375 -7.77 -7.78 7.85
C GLU A 375 -6.75 -8.92 8.03
N THR A 376 -7.23 -10.16 8.17
CA THR A 376 -6.37 -11.33 8.45
C THR A 376 -6.01 -12.17 7.22
N GLY A 377 -6.71 -11.92 6.11
CA GLY A 377 -6.75 -12.80 4.94
C GLY A 377 -7.81 -13.91 5.05
N LEU A 378 -8.30 -14.36 3.87
CA LEU A 378 -9.37 -15.34 3.75
C LEU A 378 -9.07 -16.66 4.46
N LEU A 379 -7.87 -17.22 4.25
CA LEU A 379 -7.50 -18.53 4.80
C LEU A 379 -7.55 -18.52 6.33
N TRP A 380 -6.84 -17.57 6.95
CA TRP A 380 -6.78 -17.44 8.41
C TRP A 380 -8.13 -17.03 9.00
N GLY A 381 -8.89 -16.18 8.31
CA GLY A 381 -10.24 -15.82 8.72
C GLY A 381 -11.19 -17.01 8.76
N LEU A 382 -11.19 -17.85 7.71
CA LEU A 382 -12.02 -19.07 7.67
C LEU A 382 -11.57 -20.09 8.71
N LEU A 383 -10.26 -20.33 8.86
CA LEU A 383 -9.71 -21.24 9.87
C LEU A 383 -10.08 -20.79 11.29
N GLY A 384 -9.89 -19.51 11.61
CA GLY A 384 -10.25 -18.94 12.91
C GLY A 384 -11.74 -19.07 13.20
N PHE A 385 -12.59 -18.74 12.22
CA PHE A 385 -14.04 -18.89 12.33
C PHE A 385 -14.46 -20.35 12.57
N THR A 386 -13.94 -21.30 11.78
CA THR A 386 -14.25 -22.73 11.94
C THR A 386 -13.78 -23.25 13.30
N LEU A 387 -12.56 -22.90 13.72
CA LEU A 387 -12.03 -23.29 15.02
C LEU A 387 -12.91 -22.80 16.17
N ILE A 388 -13.34 -21.53 16.12
CA ILE A 388 -14.21 -20.96 17.15
C ILE A 388 -15.55 -21.67 17.20
N ILE A 389 -16.17 -21.99 16.05
CA ILE A 389 -17.41 -22.78 16.02
C ILE A 389 -17.20 -24.16 16.66
N VAL A 390 -16.10 -24.84 16.35
CA VAL A 390 -15.81 -26.18 16.88
C VAL A 390 -15.61 -26.14 18.40
N VAL A 391 -14.77 -25.22 18.89
CA VAL A 391 -14.52 -25.07 20.33
C VAL A 391 -15.80 -24.65 21.06
N SER A 392 -16.57 -23.73 20.48
CA SER A 392 -17.87 -23.30 20.98
C SER A 392 -18.84 -24.47 21.12
N SER A 393 -19.02 -25.27 20.05
CA SER A 393 -19.87 -26.46 20.08
C SER A 393 -19.43 -27.45 21.17
N LEU A 394 -18.12 -27.70 21.29
CA LEU A 394 -17.58 -28.59 22.31
C LEU A 394 -17.87 -28.11 23.74
N VAL A 395 -17.54 -26.85 24.04
CA VAL A 395 -17.80 -26.28 25.37
C VAL A 395 -19.29 -26.26 25.66
N ARG A 396 -20.12 -25.94 24.68
CA ARG A 396 -21.56 -25.93 24.89
C ARG A 396 -22.12 -27.31 25.24
N ARG A 397 -21.65 -28.37 24.57
CA ARG A 397 -22.02 -29.75 24.92
C ARG A 397 -21.65 -30.09 26.37
N LEU A 398 -20.47 -29.64 26.82
CA LEU A 398 -20.05 -29.81 28.22
C LEU A 398 -20.96 -29.02 29.18
N LEU A 399 -21.34 -27.80 28.83
CA LEU A 399 -22.25 -26.97 29.67
C LEU A 399 -23.69 -27.49 29.68
N ASP A 400 -24.16 -28.09 28.58
CA ASP A 400 -25.47 -28.74 28.50
C ASP A 400 -25.57 -29.93 29.44
N TRP A 401 -24.47 -30.67 29.59
CA TRP A 401 -24.37 -31.78 30.54
C TRP A 401 -24.49 -31.30 32.00
N VAL A 402 -24.10 -30.06 32.29
CA VAL A 402 -24.18 -29.43 33.63
C VAL A 402 -25.55 -28.78 33.89
N HIS A 403 -26.48 -28.80 32.93
CA HIS A 403 -27.84 -28.26 33.07
C HIS A 403 -27.91 -26.80 33.56
N LEU A 404 -27.03 -25.93 33.03
CA LEU A 404 -27.00 -24.51 33.38
C LEU A 404 -28.14 -23.71 32.76
N LEU A 405 -28.55 -22.62 33.45
CA LEU A 405 -29.45 -21.61 32.91
C LEU A 405 -28.84 -20.95 31.65
N HIS A 406 -29.72 -20.51 30.73
CA HIS A 406 -29.30 -19.96 29.43
C HIS A 406 -28.36 -18.74 29.54
N SER A 407 -28.66 -17.77 30.41
CA SER A 407 -27.86 -16.54 30.53
C SER A 407 -26.42 -16.78 31.02
N PRO A 408 -26.17 -17.53 32.13
CA PRO A 408 -24.81 -17.93 32.52
C PRO A 408 -24.07 -18.72 31.43
N LYS A 409 -24.78 -19.60 30.72
CA LYS A 409 -24.20 -20.38 29.64
C LYS A 409 -23.66 -19.46 28.52
N MET A 410 -24.44 -18.47 28.10
CA MET A 410 -24.02 -17.50 27.08
C MET A 410 -22.80 -16.68 27.52
N ALA A 411 -22.72 -16.29 28.79
CA ALA A 411 -21.56 -15.61 29.34
C ALA A 411 -20.30 -16.49 29.34
N ILE A 412 -20.41 -17.75 29.75
CA ILE A 412 -19.28 -18.69 29.73
C ILE A 412 -18.78 -18.90 28.30
N MET A 413 -19.70 -19.05 27.34
CA MET A 413 -19.37 -19.22 25.93
C MET A 413 -18.59 -18.02 25.37
N LEU A 414 -19.01 -16.79 25.67
CA LEU A 414 -18.29 -15.58 25.28
C LEU A 414 -16.87 -15.56 25.89
N THR A 415 -16.75 -15.83 27.18
CA THR A 415 -15.46 -15.86 27.89
C THR A 415 -14.53 -16.92 27.30
N THR A 416 -15.04 -18.11 26.96
CA THR A 416 -14.26 -19.14 26.27
C THR A 416 -13.70 -18.64 24.95
N ILE A 417 -14.50 -17.95 24.13
CA ILE A 417 -14.04 -17.41 22.84
C ILE A 417 -12.89 -16.43 23.06
N VAL A 418 -13.02 -15.52 24.03
CA VAL A 418 -11.96 -14.56 24.38
C VAL A 418 -10.68 -15.29 24.80
N VAL A 419 -10.78 -16.29 25.68
CA VAL A 419 -9.61 -17.06 26.14
C VAL A 419 -8.94 -17.79 24.98
N VAL A 420 -9.70 -18.43 24.09
CA VAL A 420 -9.16 -19.11 22.89
C VAL A 420 -8.44 -18.12 21.99
N MET A 421 -9.01 -16.94 21.75
CA MET A 421 -8.41 -15.88 20.95
C MET A 421 -7.09 -15.37 21.56
N LEU A 422 -7.03 -15.19 22.88
CA LEU A 422 -5.79 -14.81 23.56
C LEU A 422 -4.72 -15.90 23.46
N LEU A 423 -5.08 -17.17 23.67
CA LEU A 423 -4.16 -18.30 23.53
C LEU A 423 -3.62 -18.42 22.10
N MET A 424 -4.46 -18.24 21.08
CA MET A 424 -4.03 -18.22 19.68
C MET A 424 -3.06 -17.08 19.39
N THR A 425 -3.23 -15.93 20.03
CA THR A 425 -2.31 -14.78 19.87
C THR A 425 -0.94 -15.07 20.43
N VAL A 426 -0.91 -15.56 21.67
CA VAL A 426 0.34 -15.93 22.35
C VAL A 426 1.06 -17.00 21.53
N PHE A 427 0.34 -18.03 21.08
CA PHE A 427 0.88 -19.07 20.21
C PHE A 427 1.37 -18.49 18.88
N GLY A 428 0.58 -17.65 18.22
CA GLY A 428 0.96 -17.01 16.95
C GLY A 428 2.26 -16.21 17.06
N VAL A 429 2.42 -15.42 18.13
CA VAL A 429 3.63 -14.64 18.38
C VAL A 429 4.84 -15.54 18.69
N GLN A 430 4.67 -16.57 19.55
CA GLN A 430 5.78 -17.45 19.94
C GLN A 430 6.33 -18.27 18.76
N TYR A 431 5.48 -18.73 17.85
CA TYR A 431 5.87 -19.53 16.69
C TYR A 431 6.13 -18.69 15.43
N GLY A 432 6.13 -17.35 15.53
CA GLY A 432 6.37 -16.45 14.40
C GLY A 432 5.25 -16.43 13.34
N LEU A 433 4.07 -16.97 13.66
CA LEU A 433 2.87 -16.96 12.82
C LEU A 433 2.05 -15.68 13.11
N PHE A 434 2.58 -14.52 12.73
CA PHE A 434 1.94 -13.22 13.01
C PHE A 434 0.52 -13.11 12.43
N GLU A 435 0.22 -13.77 11.30
CA GLU A 435 -1.13 -13.78 10.72
C GLU A 435 -2.17 -14.52 11.58
N LEU A 436 -1.73 -15.53 12.34
CA LEU A 436 -2.59 -16.22 13.32
C LEU A 436 -2.91 -15.29 14.50
N ALA A 437 -1.96 -14.44 14.90
CA ALA A 437 -2.15 -13.47 15.98
C ALA A 437 -3.17 -12.38 15.60
N HIS A 438 -3.24 -12.00 14.33
CA HIS A 438 -4.23 -11.04 13.83
C HIS A 438 -5.68 -11.54 13.87
N ILE A 439 -5.95 -12.84 14.11
CA ILE A 439 -7.31 -13.36 14.31
C ILE A 439 -8.04 -12.64 15.45
N THR A 440 -7.30 -12.08 16.43
CA THR A 440 -7.90 -11.25 17.48
C THR A 440 -8.55 -9.97 17.03
N LEU A 441 -8.21 -9.48 15.83
CA LEU A 441 -8.86 -8.33 15.22
C LEU A 441 -10.29 -8.63 14.78
N PHE A 442 -10.72 -9.90 14.78
CA PHE A 442 -12.12 -10.24 14.58
C PHE A 442 -12.96 -9.65 15.72
N PRO A 443 -14.08 -8.95 15.41
CA PRO A 443 -14.96 -8.48 16.45
C PRO A 443 -15.54 -9.67 17.23
N ILE A 444 -15.15 -9.78 18.50
CA ILE A 444 -15.53 -10.87 19.41
C ILE A 444 -17.05 -11.07 19.42
N ALA A 445 -17.82 -9.98 19.35
CA ALA A 445 -19.27 -10.02 19.28
C ALA A 445 -19.80 -10.81 18.05
N ILE A 446 -19.18 -10.65 16.87
CA ILE A 446 -19.61 -11.38 15.66
C ILE A 446 -19.38 -12.88 15.86
N LEU A 447 -18.20 -13.25 16.36
CA LEU A 447 -17.84 -14.64 16.62
C LEU A 447 -18.76 -15.27 17.66
N ALA A 448 -19.04 -14.55 18.76
CA ALA A 448 -19.93 -15.00 19.82
C ALA A 448 -21.37 -15.21 19.33
N ILE A 449 -21.94 -14.25 18.59
CA ILE A 449 -23.29 -14.39 18.03
C ILE A 449 -23.34 -15.55 17.02
N THR A 450 -22.26 -15.78 16.25
CA THR A 450 -22.24 -16.91 15.30
C THR A 450 -22.16 -18.25 16.02
N ALA A 451 -21.29 -18.34 17.02
CA ALA A 451 -21.18 -19.48 17.92
C ALA A 451 -22.53 -19.84 18.56
N GLU A 452 -23.24 -18.84 19.08
CA GLU A 452 -24.59 -19.00 19.63
C GLU A 452 -25.56 -19.59 18.59
N ARG A 453 -25.63 -18.97 17.40
CA ARG A 453 -26.52 -19.41 16.33
C ARG A 453 -26.23 -20.83 15.87
N PHE A 454 -24.95 -21.18 15.71
CA PHE A 454 -24.56 -22.54 15.37
C PHE A 454 -25.09 -23.54 16.40
N ALA A 455 -24.90 -23.22 17.66
CA ALA A 455 -25.20 -24.16 18.72
C ALA A 455 -26.70 -24.33 18.97
N ILE A 456 -27.50 -23.25 18.83
CA ILE A 456 -28.97 -23.36 18.80
C ILE A 456 -29.39 -24.26 17.64
N LEU A 457 -28.83 -24.06 16.45
CA LEU A 457 -29.19 -24.82 15.26
C LEU A 457 -28.78 -26.30 15.33
N GLU A 458 -27.66 -26.60 15.99
CA GLU A 458 -27.22 -27.97 16.30
C GLU A 458 -28.26 -28.72 17.15
N ILE A 459 -28.87 -28.04 18.13
CA ILE A 459 -29.92 -28.63 18.99
C ILE A 459 -31.24 -28.76 18.24
N GLU A 460 -31.69 -27.69 17.59
CA GLU A 460 -33.03 -27.66 16.98
C GLU A 460 -33.13 -28.51 15.72
N GLN A 461 -32.05 -28.59 14.94
CA GLN A 461 -32.09 -29.15 13.59
C GLN A 461 -31.06 -30.27 13.38
N GLY A 462 -30.29 -30.61 14.42
CA GLY A 462 -29.27 -31.65 14.41
C GLY A 462 -27.94 -31.21 13.80
N TRP A 463 -26.88 -31.92 14.17
CA TRP A 463 -25.50 -31.60 13.77
C TRP A 463 -25.28 -31.60 12.24
N ARG A 464 -25.97 -32.46 11.47
CA ARG A 464 -25.82 -32.52 10.01
C ARG A 464 -26.30 -31.25 9.33
N LYS A 465 -27.47 -30.74 9.74
CA LYS A 465 -28.01 -29.49 9.18
C LYS A 465 -27.20 -28.28 9.66
N ALA A 466 -26.73 -28.30 10.91
CA ALA A 466 -25.80 -27.29 11.41
C ALA A 466 -24.51 -27.20 10.58
N LEU A 467 -23.85 -28.33 10.30
CA LEU A 467 -22.66 -28.34 9.45
C LEU A 467 -22.94 -27.89 8.01
N LEU A 468 -24.09 -28.26 7.44
CA LEU A 468 -24.49 -27.80 6.10
C LEU A 468 -24.64 -26.28 6.05
N ILE A 469 -25.29 -25.68 7.05
CA ILE A 469 -25.46 -24.22 7.13
C ILE A 469 -24.13 -23.52 7.42
N THR A 470 -23.24 -24.13 8.22
CA THR A 470 -21.87 -23.63 8.39
C THR A 470 -21.13 -23.63 7.07
N PHE A 471 -21.16 -24.73 6.32
CA PHE A 471 -20.50 -24.84 5.02
C PHE A 471 -21.03 -23.79 4.03
N ASN A 472 -22.35 -23.67 3.92
CA ASN A 472 -22.99 -22.62 3.13
C ASN A 472 -22.56 -21.21 3.54
N THR A 473 -22.46 -20.96 4.85
CA THR A 473 -21.98 -19.68 5.39
C THR A 473 -20.52 -19.42 5.00
N LEU A 474 -19.64 -20.42 5.06
CA LEU A 474 -18.24 -20.30 4.59
C LEU A 474 -18.16 -19.95 3.10
N VAL A 475 -19.00 -20.57 2.27
CA VAL A 475 -19.08 -20.27 0.82
C VAL A 475 -19.49 -18.81 0.61
N VAL A 476 -20.54 -18.35 1.29
CA VAL A 476 -21.02 -16.97 1.17
C VAL A 476 -20.00 -15.97 1.73
N ILE A 477 -19.31 -16.29 2.83
CA ILE A 477 -18.19 -15.48 3.36
C ILE A 477 -17.10 -15.34 2.30
N SER A 478 -16.71 -16.46 1.67
CA SER A 478 -15.64 -16.47 0.65
C SER A 478 -15.99 -15.63 -0.57
N MET A 479 -17.24 -15.70 -1.03
CA MET A 479 -17.72 -14.89 -2.16
C MET A 479 -17.85 -13.41 -1.80
N ALA A 480 -18.39 -13.09 -0.63
CA ALA A 480 -18.45 -11.71 -0.14
C ALA A 480 -17.05 -11.12 0.02
N TYR A 481 -16.11 -11.89 0.56
CA TYR A 481 -14.70 -11.53 0.68
C TYR A 481 -14.10 -11.26 -0.70
N ALA A 482 -14.27 -12.16 -1.68
CA ALA A 482 -13.70 -12.00 -3.01
C ALA A 482 -14.18 -10.71 -3.72
N VAL A 483 -15.46 -10.35 -3.53
CA VAL A 483 -16.01 -9.10 -4.06
C VAL A 483 -15.47 -7.88 -3.32
N MET A 484 -15.37 -7.94 -1.98
CA MET A 484 -14.86 -6.84 -1.17
C MET A 484 -13.34 -6.62 -1.33
N ASP A 485 -12.59 -7.67 -1.56
CA ASP A 485 -11.14 -7.65 -1.73
C ASP A 485 -10.72 -7.27 -3.17
N SER A 486 -11.65 -7.29 -4.12
CA SER A 486 -11.38 -6.89 -5.50
C SER A 486 -10.89 -5.44 -5.60
N LEU A 487 -9.67 -5.26 -6.11
CA LEU A 487 -9.06 -3.95 -6.34
C LEU A 487 -9.91 -3.04 -7.23
N PHE A 488 -10.59 -3.63 -8.21
CA PHE A 488 -11.47 -2.87 -9.10
C PHE A 488 -12.70 -2.35 -8.35
N MET A 489 -13.36 -3.19 -7.55
CA MET A 489 -14.50 -2.78 -6.73
C MET A 489 -14.09 -1.73 -5.70
N GLN A 490 -12.94 -1.90 -5.06
CA GLN A 490 -12.38 -0.91 -4.14
C GLN A 490 -12.12 0.41 -4.85
N SER A 491 -11.43 0.40 -6.00
CA SER A 491 -11.12 1.63 -6.75
C SER A 491 -12.40 2.35 -7.23
N LEU A 492 -13.40 1.58 -7.66
CA LEU A 492 -14.68 2.11 -8.13
C LEU A 492 -15.48 2.78 -7.01
N ILE A 493 -15.69 2.06 -5.89
CA ILE A 493 -16.43 2.60 -4.73
C ILE A 493 -15.67 3.74 -4.07
N LEU A 494 -14.33 3.69 -4.07
CA LEU A 494 -13.53 4.76 -3.50
C LEU A 494 -13.63 6.05 -4.34
N ALA A 495 -13.57 5.92 -5.68
CA ALA A 495 -13.71 7.04 -6.60
C ALA A 495 -15.14 7.63 -6.58
N PHE A 496 -16.15 6.76 -6.46
CA PHE A 496 -17.56 7.13 -6.53
C PHE A 496 -18.36 6.52 -5.35
N PRO A 497 -18.22 7.06 -4.12
CA PRO A 497 -18.95 6.55 -2.95
C PRO A 497 -20.48 6.67 -3.10
N GLU A 498 -20.97 7.56 -3.96
CA GLU A 498 -22.37 7.65 -4.35
C GLU A 498 -22.94 6.36 -4.95
N LEU A 499 -22.10 5.46 -5.48
CA LEU A 499 -22.55 4.14 -5.94
C LEU A 499 -23.17 3.29 -4.82
N LEU A 500 -22.97 3.63 -3.54
CA LEU A 500 -23.71 3.03 -2.43
C LEU A 500 -25.23 3.21 -2.58
N PHE A 501 -25.70 4.30 -3.20
CA PHE A 501 -27.12 4.48 -3.50
C PHE A 501 -27.61 3.46 -4.54
N VAL A 502 -26.78 3.10 -5.52
CA VAL A 502 -27.09 2.02 -6.47
C VAL A 502 -27.19 0.68 -5.74
N ILE A 503 -26.33 0.42 -4.75
CA ILE A 503 -26.44 -0.77 -3.89
C ILE A 503 -27.77 -0.79 -3.13
N ILE A 504 -28.27 0.35 -2.66
CA ILE A 504 -29.60 0.47 -2.05
C ILE A 504 -30.68 0.11 -3.08
N ALA A 505 -30.62 0.66 -4.30
CA ALA A 505 -31.58 0.34 -5.36
C ALA A 505 -31.60 -1.17 -5.68
N LEU A 506 -30.43 -1.79 -5.79
CA LEU A 506 -30.31 -3.24 -6.02
C LEU A 506 -30.93 -4.06 -4.88
N ASN A 507 -30.69 -3.68 -3.63
CA ASN A 507 -31.30 -4.35 -2.47
C ASN A 507 -32.84 -4.15 -2.44
N LEU A 508 -33.34 -2.97 -2.78
CA LEU A 508 -34.78 -2.71 -2.90
C LEU A 508 -35.42 -3.58 -3.99
N TRP A 509 -34.73 -3.74 -5.12
CA TRP A 509 -35.15 -4.63 -6.20
C TRP A 509 -35.14 -6.10 -5.77
N LEU A 510 -34.06 -6.59 -5.17
CA LEU A 510 -33.96 -7.95 -4.64
C LEU A 510 -34.96 -8.24 -3.51
N GLY A 511 -35.39 -7.23 -2.77
CA GLY A 511 -36.42 -7.35 -1.73
C GLY A 511 -37.82 -7.65 -2.28
N LYS A 512 -38.07 -7.34 -3.55
CA LYS A 512 -39.33 -7.67 -4.26
C LYS A 512 -39.17 -8.85 -5.23
N TRP A 513 -38.09 -9.61 -5.13
CA TRP A 513 -37.85 -10.75 -6.00
C TRP A 513 -38.91 -11.84 -5.80
N VAL A 514 -39.71 -12.09 -6.84
CA VAL A 514 -40.76 -13.13 -6.88
C VAL A 514 -40.32 -14.36 -7.71
N GLY A 515 -39.09 -14.36 -8.25
CA GLY A 515 -38.57 -15.46 -9.08
C GLY A 515 -38.26 -16.73 -8.28
N MET A 516 -38.36 -17.89 -8.93
CA MET A 516 -37.93 -19.18 -8.37
C MET A 516 -36.43 -19.13 -8.02
N ARG A 517 -36.06 -19.61 -6.84
CA ARG A 517 -34.65 -19.66 -6.44
C ARG A 517 -33.89 -20.67 -7.28
N VAL A 518 -32.59 -20.44 -7.52
CA VAL A 518 -31.76 -21.39 -8.26
C VAL A 518 -31.75 -22.77 -7.60
N SER A 519 -31.69 -22.82 -6.27
CA SER A 519 -31.76 -24.08 -5.51
C SER A 519 -33.11 -24.81 -5.70
N GLU A 520 -34.21 -24.07 -5.76
CA GLU A 520 -35.54 -24.61 -6.05
C GLU A 520 -35.65 -25.11 -7.48
N PHE A 521 -35.08 -24.37 -8.44
CA PHE A 521 -35.02 -24.78 -9.83
C PHE A 521 -34.29 -26.12 -9.98
N PHE A 522 -33.13 -26.30 -9.34
CA PHE A 522 -32.42 -27.58 -9.36
C PHE A 522 -33.20 -28.70 -8.67
N ARG A 523 -33.84 -28.41 -7.52
CA ARG A 523 -34.65 -29.40 -6.79
C ARG A 523 -35.88 -29.85 -7.58
N PHE A 524 -36.53 -28.93 -8.29
CA PHE A 524 -37.76 -29.17 -9.02
C PHE A 524 -37.58 -29.34 -10.53
N ARG A 525 -36.34 -29.37 -11.01
CA ARG A 525 -36.00 -29.54 -12.44
C ARG A 525 -36.72 -30.72 -13.08
N LYS A 526 -36.82 -31.84 -12.36
CA LYS A 526 -37.51 -33.06 -12.84
C LYS A 526 -39.03 -32.92 -12.95
N LEU A 527 -39.67 -32.06 -12.14
CA LEU A 527 -41.10 -31.78 -12.23
C LEU A 527 -41.41 -30.73 -13.31
N ILE A 528 -40.47 -29.83 -13.58
CA ILE A 528 -40.64 -28.75 -14.57
C ILE A 528 -40.32 -29.24 -15.99
N PHE A 529 -39.32 -30.11 -16.15
CA PHE A 529 -38.86 -30.61 -17.47
C PHE A 529 -39.04 -32.11 -17.68
N GLY A 530 -39.52 -32.85 -16.67
CA GLY A 530 -39.90 -34.24 -16.86
C GLY A 530 -41.18 -34.31 -17.66
N LYS A 531 -41.11 -34.81 -18.90
CA LYS A 531 -42.31 -35.24 -19.64
C LYS A 531 -43.13 -36.15 -18.73
N GLY A 532 -44.40 -35.81 -18.51
CA GLY A 532 -45.34 -36.72 -17.89
C GLY A 532 -45.42 -37.97 -18.74
N ASN A 533 -44.89 -39.08 -18.21
CA ASN A 533 -45.31 -40.39 -18.65
C ASN A 533 -46.67 -40.62 -17.98
N GLY A 534 -47.73 -40.20 -18.68
CA GLY A 534 -49.07 -40.75 -18.48
C GLY A 534 -49.14 -42.18 -18.98
#